data_AF-A7S050-F1
#
_entry.id   AF-A7S050-F1
#
_cell.length_a   1.000
_cell.length_b   1.000
_cell.length_c   1.000
_cell.angle_alpha   90.00
_cell.angle_beta   90.00
_cell.angle_gamma   90.00
#
_symmetry.space_group_name_H-M   'P 1'
#
loop_
_entity.id
_entity.type
_entity.pdbx_description
1 polymer ?
#
loop_
_entity_poly.entity_id
_entity_poly.type
_entity_poly.pdbx_seq_one_letter_code
_entity_poly.pdbx_strand_id
1 'polypeptide(L)'
;HRTYLNFMMDFVTKYEFPQRLVTFLLHLLPCKEYKESFTKVFCQHYQMIARALVSSDGPSVEQLSNRVVHVSVQLFSNKELAEKMVLEQNLLHVMVKVLHDMVRPALKEVKDQLLSYQLVVNCDNRALSHHCYWPIVSDFINILSHKTVAEMFMKNHDLIKQWMTFIQYLTGMNTTYRQVMSHIEFEPTVYFTSFSVELEAASSPLWSFISGCRVLDSSVCLKNMIVGSTEALWKWYKHIDSMVFDPFYMQPRHGEVTFHLPLHRYLAGFLSVATSHFKMPLHGIIPNHDLLRLMVEHLLQTQAAVCEIRAGRWVRNGAQIRSQVRLYEECQFCNSMVDLDIFMLQVCATFLDPDCFLNAVLERFGIQHWFQFGESAVPTPPCFDAETDITMVEGVLNLIITLLSFRQHLGMNSKEIIRKEMVAQLCMSDRTHSQLVDLISFYMMVLTSIEYFSSNFCIFLCLQLADYKAPGFECGWMQQGMYTPKG
;
A
#
# COMPACT_ATOMS: atom_id res chain seq x y z
N HIS A 1 -39.30 -7.51 12.06
CA HIS A 1 -40.10 -8.13 10.98
C HIS A 1 -39.15 -8.80 9.99
N ARG A 2 -39.17 -10.13 9.84
CA ARG A 2 -38.38 -10.85 8.82
C ARG A 2 -39.20 -10.93 7.53
N THR A 3 -38.71 -10.31 6.46
CA THR A 3 -39.29 -10.44 5.10
C THR A 3 -38.83 -11.74 4.44
N TYR A 4 -39.49 -12.16 3.36
CA TYR A 4 -39.04 -13.30 2.56
C TYR A 4 -37.60 -13.10 2.07
N LEU A 5 -37.23 -11.87 1.71
CA LEU A 5 -35.87 -11.54 1.25
C LEU A 5 -34.81 -11.71 2.35
N ASN A 6 -35.14 -11.38 3.60
CA ASN A 6 -34.27 -11.66 4.74
C ASN A 6 -34.07 -13.17 4.92
N PHE A 7 -35.14 -13.95 4.83
CA PHE A 7 -35.03 -15.42 4.89
C PHE A 7 -34.16 -15.98 3.75
N MET A 8 -34.33 -15.49 2.53
CA MET A 8 -33.51 -15.91 1.40
C MET A 8 -32.04 -15.53 1.60
N MET A 9 -31.74 -14.34 2.14
CA MET A 9 -30.37 -13.91 2.39
C MET A 9 -29.69 -14.65 3.56
N ASP A 10 -30.44 -14.97 4.62
CA ASP A 10 -29.99 -15.88 5.67
C ASP A 10 -29.59 -17.25 5.08
N PHE A 11 -30.41 -17.77 4.16
CA PHE A 11 -30.14 -19.03 3.46
C PHE A 11 -28.92 -18.92 2.53
N VAL A 12 -28.84 -17.87 1.70
CA VAL A 12 -27.68 -17.59 0.82
C VAL A 12 -26.40 -17.56 1.64
N THR A 13 -26.39 -16.85 2.76
CA THR A 13 -25.19 -16.70 3.59
C THR A 13 -24.82 -18.02 4.28
N LYS A 14 -25.81 -18.73 4.83
CA LYS A 14 -25.60 -20.01 5.52
C LYS A 14 -25.07 -21.11 4.61
N TYR A 15 -25.48 -21.12 3.35
CA TYR A 15 -25.06 -22.10 2.35
C TYR A 15 -24.00 -21.55 1.37
N GLU A 16 -23.23 -20.54 1.81
CA GLU A 16 -22.06 -20.02 1.09
C GLU A 16 -22.34 -19.58 -0.35
N PHE A 17 -23.44 -18.85 -0.54
CA PHE A 17 -23.86 -18.28 -1.81
C PHE A 17 -24.08 -19.33 -2.92
N PRO A 18 -25.09 -20.21 -2.81
CA PRO A 18 -25.35 -21.25 -3.82
C PRO A 18 -25.61 -20.62 -5.20
N GLN A 19 -24.87 -21.05 -6.22
CA GLN A 19 -24.91 -20.43 -7.56
C GLN A 19 -26.33 -20.29 -8.12
N ARG A 20 -27.14 -21.35 -8.08
CA ARG A 20 -28.52 -21.32 -8.61
C ARG A 20 -29.39 -20.27 -7.93
N LEU A 21 -29.21 -20.11 -6.62
CA LEU A 21 -29.99 -19.17 -5.84
C LEU A 21 -29.50 -17.74 -6.05
N VAL A 22 -28.19 -17.51 -6.07
CA VAL A 22 -27.59 -16.22 -6.42
C VAL A 22 -28.06 -15.79 -7.81
N THR A 23 -27.97 -16.67 -8.79
CA THR A 23 -28.46 -16.41 -10.16
C THR A 23 -29.93 -16.01 -10.15
N PHE A 24 -30.79 -16.76 -9.46
CA PHE A 24 -32.21 -16.42 -9.34
C PHE A 24 -32.44 -15.02 -8.75
N LEU A 25 -31.77 -14.68 -7.64
CA LEU A 25 -31.89 -13.37 -6.99
C LEU A 25 -31.39 -12.23 -7.90
N LEU A 26 -30.34 -12.46 -8.69
CA LEU A 26 -29.80 -11.49 -9.63
C LEU A 26 -30.69 -11.28 -10.87
N HIS A 27 -31.40 -12.31 -11.34
CA HIS A 27 -32.33 -12.18 -12.47
C HIS A 27 -33.54 -11.28 -12.19
N LEU A 28 -33.83 -11.02 -10.91
CA LEU A 28 -34.93 -10.15 -10.48
C LEU A 28 -34.52 -8.66 -10.40
N LEU A 29 -33.24 -8.34 -10.56
CA LEU A 29 -32.72 -6.96 -10.51
C LEU A 29 -33.34 -5.94 -11.49
N PRO A 30 -33.92 -6.33 -12.65
CA PRO A 30 -34.64 -5.37 -13.49
C PRO A 30 -35.83 -4.70 -12.78
N CYS A 31 -36.39 -5.33 -11.74
CA CYS A 31 -37.39 -4.70 -10.87
C CYS A 31 -36.70 -3.74 -9.89
N LYS A 32 -36.93 -2.43 -10.05
CA LYS A 32 -36.26 -1.37 -9.26
C LYS A 32 -36.54 -1.49 -7.75
N GLU A 33 -37.78 -1.72 -7.37
CA GLU A 33 -38.22 -1.86 -5.97
C GLU A 33 -37.58 -3.07 -5.29
N TYR A 34 -37.48 -4.18 -6.02
CA TYR A 34 -36.77 -5.37 -5.58
C TYR A 34 -35.27 -5.12 -5.46
N LYS A 35 -34.63 -4.51 -6.46
CA LYS A 35 -33.19 -4.21 -6.44
C LYS A 35 -32.83 -3.36 -5.22
N GLU A 36 -33.63 -2.34 -4.93
CA GLU A 36 -33.43 -1.51 -3.74
C GLU A 36 -33.58 -2.31 -2.44
N SER A 37 -34.67 -3.07 -2.31
CA SER A 37 -34.92 -3.91 -1.13
C SER A 37 -33.83 -4.96 -0.93
N PHE A 38 -33.37 -5.58 -2.01
CA PHE A 38 -32.31 -6.59 -1.99
C PHE A 38 -30.97 -6.01 -1.60
N THR A 39 -30.62 -4.83 -2.14
CA THR A 39 -29.41 -4.12 -1.76
C THR A 39 -29.44 -3.74 -0.27
N LYS A 40 -30.58 -3.27 0.23
CA LYS A 40 -30.76 -2.95 1.65
C LYS A 40 -30.56 -4.17 2.54
N VAL A 41 -31.18 -5.31 2.21
CA VAL A 41 -31.00 -6.57 2.95
C VAL A 41 -29.55 -7.04 2.85
N PHE A 42 -28.92 -6.98 1.68
CA PHE A 42 -27.51 -7.32 1.49
C PHE A 42 -26.60 -6.50 2.41
N CYS A 43 -26.81 -5.18 2.50
CA CYS A 43 -26.07 -4.30 3.41
C CYS A 43 -26.19 -4.74 4.88
N GLN A 44 -27.38 -5.16 5.30
CA GLN A 44 -27.63 -5.64 6.67
C GLN A 44 -26.95 -6.98 6.97
N HIS A 45 -26.60 -7.75 5.93
CA HIS A 45 -26.00 -9.08 6.06
C HIS A 45 -24.46 -9.06 6.01
N TYR A 46 -23.81 -7.91 5.78
CA TYR A 46 -22.33 -7.82 5.69
C TYR A 46 -21.61 -8.50 6.85
N GLN A 47 -22.11 -8.34 8.09
CA GLN A 47 -21.52 -9.00 9.26
C GLN A 47 -21.58 -10.53 9.18
N MET A 48 -22.69 -11.08 8.67
CA MET A 48 -22.86 -12.53 8.52
C MET A 48 -22.03 -13.06 7.35
N ILE A 49 -21.96 -12.31 6.24
CA ILE A 49 -21.10 -12.62 5.09
C ILE A 49 -19.63 -12.70 5.54
N ALA A 50 -19.16 -11.71 6.31
CA ALA A 50 -17.80 -11.70 6.84
C ALA A 50 -17.51 -12.89 7.77
N ARG A 51 -18.46 -13.28 8.61
CA ARG A 51 -18.32 -14.47 9.47
C ARG A 51 -18.26 -15.75 8.64
N ALA A 52 -19.07 -15.87 7.59
CA ALA A 52 -19.03 -17.00 6.67
C ALA A 52 -17.64 -17.07 6.00
N LEU A 53 -17.16 -15.97 5.42
CA LEU A 53 -15.84 -15.88 4.77
C LEU A 53 -14.69 -16.34 5.66
N VAL A 54 -14.70 -15.98 6.95
CA VAL A 54 -13.66 -16.37 7.91
C VAL A 54 -13.81 -17.82 8.38
N SER A 55 -15.03 -18.38 8.33
CA SER A 55 -15.36 -19.71 8.86
C SER A 55 -15.27 -20.82 7.79
N SER A 56 -15.48 -20.50 6.51
CA SER A 56 -15.44 -21.42 5.37
C SER A 56 -14.04 -22.00 5.10
N ASP A 57 -13.96 -23.24 4.58
CA ASP A 57 -12.71 -23.99 4.35
C ASP A 57 -12.00 -23.64 3.03
N GLY A 58 -10.67 -23.60 3.02
CA GLY A 58 -9.82 -22.94 2.01
C GLY A 58 -10.36 -22.82 0.57
N PRO A 59 -10.55 -23.91 -0.19
CA PRO A 59 -11.01 -23.85 -1.59
C PRO A 59 -12.42 -23.25 -1.75
N SER A 60 -13.26 -23.36 -0.72
CA SER A 60 -14.60 -22.77 -0.71
C SER A 60 -14.55 -21.25 -0.48
N VAL A 61 -13.53 -20.73 0.22
CA VAL A 61 -13.38 -19.29 0.51
C VAL A 61 -13.20 -18.49 -0.77
N GLU A 62 -12.31 -18.92 -1.68
CA GLU A 62 -12.09 -18.22 -2.95
C GLU A 62 -13.37 -18.16 -3.79
N GLN A 63 -14.07 -19.29 -3.91
CA GLN A 63 -15.33 -19.34 -4.65
C GLN A 63 -16.42 -18.48 -4.00
N LEU A 64 -16.51 -18.51 -2.67
CA LEU A 64 -17.43 -17.67 -1.90
C LEU A 64 -17.12 -16.19 -2.10
N SER A 65 -15.85 -15.80 -1.97
CA SER A 65 -15.35 -14.44 -2.21
C SER A 65 -15.76 -13.92 -3.58
N ASN A 66 -15.50 -14.71 -4.63
CA ASN A 66 -15.87 -14.37 -6.00
C ASN A 66 -17.40 -14.20 -6.17
N ARG A 67 -18.20 -15.06 -5.54
CA ARG A 67 -19.68 -14.97 -5.60
C ARG A 67 -20.21 -13.75 -4.85
N VAL A 68 -19.62 -13.40 -3.70
CA VAL A 68 -19.98 -12.19 -2.94
C VAL A 68 -19.71 -10.95 -3.79
N VAL A 69 -18.51 -10.83 -4.37
CA VAL A 69 -18.14 -9.70 -5.24
C VAL A 69 -19.00 -9.64 -6.50
N HIS A 70 -19.30 -10.80 -7.11
CA HIS A 70 -20.19 -10.85 -8.26
C HIS A 70 -21.59 -10.29 -7.95
N VAL A 71 -22.13 -10.57 -6.75
CA VAL A 71 -23.40 -9.99 -6.33
C VAL A 71 -23.26 -8.49 -6.07
N SER A 72 -22.30 -8.08 -5.26
CA SER A 72 -22.16 -6.69 -4.82
C SER A 72 -21.91 -5.71 -5.97
N VAL A 73 -21.11 -6.08 -6.97
CA VAL A 73 -20.86 -5.25 -8.17
C VAL A 73 -22.17 -4.94 -8.92
N GLN A 74 -23.08 -5.92 -9.00
CA GLN A 74 -24.39 -5.72 -9.63
C GLN A 74 -25.31 -4.79 -8.81
N LEU A 75 -25.15 -4.79 -7.49
CA LEU A 75 -25.93 -3.96 -6.58
C LEU A 75 -25.42 -2.52 -6.54
N PHE A 76 -24.12 -2.32 -6.37
CA PHE A 76 -23.51 -0.99 -6.15
C PHE A 76 -23.05 -0.27 -7.43
N SER A 77 -23.27 -0.86 -8.61
CA SER A 77 -23.01 -0.22 -9.91
C SER A 77 -23.79 1.08 -10.12
N ASN A 78 -24.97 1.22 -9.52
CA ASN A 78 -25.79 2.42 -9.63
C ASN A 78 -25.44 3.42 -8.51
N LYS A 79 -25.01 4.62 -8.90
CA LYS A 79 -24.65 5.72 -8.00
C LYS A 79 -25.76 6.11 -7.02
N GLU A 80 -26.97 6.35 -7.51
CA GLU A 80 -28.11 6.79 -6.69
C GLU A 80 -28.45 5.76 -5.61
N LEU A 81 -28.40 4.48 -5.98
CA LEU A 81 -28.64 3.38 -5.05
C LEU A 81 -27.51 3.26 -4.03
N ALA A 82 -26.24 3.36 -4.45
CA ALA A 82 -25.10 3.33 -3.54
C ALA A 82 -25.17 4.48 -2.51
N GLU A 83 -25.43 5.71 -2.95
CA GLU A 83 -25.63 6.88 -2.06
C GLU A 83 -26.78 6.64 -1.07
N LYS A 84 -27.91 6.13 -1.55
CA LYS A 84 -29.07 5.82 -0.72
C LYS A 84 -28.71 4.79 0.36
N MET A 85 -27.93 3.76 0.03
CA MET A 85 -27.49 2.77 1.02
C MET A 85 -26.49 3.35 2.03
N VAL A 86 -25.61 4.25 1.60
CA VAL A 86 -24.72 4.98 2.52
C VAL A 86 -25.51 5.79 3.54
N LEU A 87 -26.54 6.52 3.08
CA LEU A 87 -27.39 7.36 3.93
C LEU A 87 -28.34 6.54 4.83
N GLU A 88 -29.05 5.56 4.27
CA GLU A 88 -30.08 4.83 5.00
C GLU A 88 -29.55 3.66 5.84
N GLN A 89 -28.46 3.02 5.41
CA GLN A 89 -27.92 1.83 6.07
C GLN A 89 -26.58 2.08 6.75
N ASN A 90 -26.09 3.33 6.78
CA ASN A 90 -24.76 3.68 7.28
C ASN A 90 -23.64 2.81 6.65
N LEU A 91 -23.78 2.50 5.36
CA LEU A 91 -23.01 1.44 4.70
C LEU A 91 -21.50 1.57 4.88
N LEU A 92 -20.94 2.79 4.77
CA LEU A 92 -19.51 3.03 4.99
C LEU A 92 -19.06 2.62 6.39
N HIS A 93 -19.82 2.97 7.44
CA HIS A 93 -19.50 2.57 8.81
C HIS A 93 -19.62 1.05 8.99
N VAL A 94 -20.63 0.44 8.36
CA VAL A 94 -20.82 -1.02 8.40
C VAL A 94 -19.61 -1.73 7.79
N MET A 95 -19.16 -1.30 6.61
CA MET A 95 -18.00 -1.89 5.93
C MET A 95 -16.71 -1.74 6.74
N VAL A 96 -16.41 -0.52 7.22
CA VAL A 96 -15.23 -0.27 8.05
C VAL A 96 -15.27 -1.10 9.33
N LYS A 97 -16.42 -1.14 10.01
CA LYS A 97 -16.60 -1.97 11.22
C LYS A 97 -16.38 -3.46 10.92
N VAL A 98 -16.91 -3.97 9.82
CA VAL A 98 -16.74 -5.37 9.44
C VAL A 98 -15.27 -5.71 9.20
N LEU A 99 -14.51 -4.84 8.52
CA LEU A 99 -13.06 -5.02 8.36
C LEU A 99 -12.32 -5.07 9.70
N HIS A 100 -12.67 -4.16 10.62
CA HIS A 100 -12.16 -4.19 12.00
C HIS A 100 -12.48 -5.52 12.69
N ASP A 101 -13.72 -5.99 12.60
CA ASP A 101 -14.17 -7.22 13.25
C ASP A 101 -13.51 -8.47 12.66
N MET A 102 -13.20 -8.49 11.36
CA MET A 102 -12.48 -9.57 10.69
C MET A 102 -11.01 -9.65 11.12
N VAL A 103 -10.38 -8.50 11.33
CA VAL A 103 -8.96 -8.41 11.71
C VAL A 103 -8.76 -8.52 13.22
N ARG A 104 -9.75 -8.16 14.05
CA ARG A 104 -9.63 -8.16 15.52
C ARG A 104 -9.06 -9.46 16.11
N PRO A 105 -9.47 -10.68 15.69
CA PRO A 105 -8.90 -11.92 16.21
C PRO A 105 -7.45 -12.18 15.79
N ALA A 106 -6.97 -11.48 14.76
CA ALA A 106 -5.59 -11.55 14.28
C ALA A 106 -4.68 -10.53 14.98
N LEU A 107 -5.21 -9.59 15.76
CA LEU A 107 -4.40 -8.61 16.45
C LEU A 107 -3.56 -9.29 17.53
N LYS A 108 -2.25 -9.09 17.46
CA LYS A 108 -1.29 -9.50 18.47
C LYS A 108 -0.56 -8.27 19.00
N GLU A 109 -0.29 -8.30 20.29
CA GLU A 109 0.71 -7.41 20.86
C GLU A 109 2.09 -7.91 20.43
N VAL A 110 2.85 -7.05 19.75
CA VAL A 110 4.25 -7.32 19.47
C VAL A 110 5.01 -7.08 20.78
N LYS A 111 5.36 -8.17 21.48
CA LYS A 111 6.21 -8.09 22.68
C LYS A 111 7.65 -7.88 22.26
N ASP A 112 8.13 -6.67 22.42
CA ASP A 112 9.56 -6.44 22.59
C ASP A 112 9.90 -6.53 24.08
N GLN A 113 10.98 -7.22 24.46
CA GLN A 113 11.22 -7.68 25.83
C GLN A 113 11.32 -6.56 26.89
N LEU A 114 11.32 -5.28 26.50
CA LEU A 114 11.38 -4.13 27.40
C LEU A 114 10.53 -2.90 26.97
N LEU A 115 9.82 -2.89 25.83
CA LEU A 115 9.23 -1.66 25.26
C LEU A 115 7.94 -1.85 24.44
N SER A 116 6.85 -1.22 24.89
CA SER A 116 5.59 -0.89 24.21
C SER A 116 4.70 -2.02 23.64
N TYR A 117 3.38 -1.89 23.83
CA TYR A 117 2.35 -2.77 23.30
C TYR A 117 1.77 -2.19 22.01
N GLN A 118 2.36 -2.50 20.86
CA GLN A 118 1.71 -2.19 19.59
C GLN A 118 0.82 -3.37 19.17
N LEU A 119 -0.48 -3.08 18.99
CA LEU A 119 -1.43 -4.02 18.40
C LEU A 119 -1.25 -4.03 16.89
N VAL A 120 -0.69 -5.13 16.39
CA VAL A 120 -0.39 -5.34 14.98
C VAL A 120 -1.03 -6.63 14.51
N VAL A 121 -1.41 -6.69 13.24
CA VAL A 121 -1.98 -7.91 12.66
C VAL A 121 -0.95 -9.03 12.57
N ASN A 122 -1.38 -10.23 12.95
CA ASN A 122 -0.67 -11.47 12.69
C ASN A 122 -1.12 -12.08 11.36
N CYS A 123 -0.31 -11.92 10.32
CA CYS A 123 -0.63 -12.37 8.97
C CYS A 123 -0.78 -13.90 8.82
N ASP A 124 -0.30 -14.70 9.78
CA ASP A 124 -0.62 -16.15 9.83
C ASP A 124 -2.10 -16.45 10.11
N ASN A 125 -2.85 -15.47 10.65
CA ASN A 125 -4.27 -15.68 10.92
C ASN A 125 -5.00 -15.97 9.60
N ARG A 126 -5.88 -16.98 9.65
CA ARG A 126 -6.67 -17.44 8.50
C ARG A 126 -7.37 -16.32 7.75
N ALA A 127 -7.95 -15.34 8.47
CA ALA A 127 -8.66 -14.23 7.86
C ALA A 127 -7.79 -13.44 6.88
N LEU A 128 -6.48 -13.37 7.14
CA LEU A 128 -5.49 -12.68 6.32
C LEU A 128 -4.85 -13.61 5.29
N SER A 129 -4.38 -14.80 5.72
CA SER A 129 -3.70 -15.76 4.84
C SER A 129 -4.58 -16.34 3.74
N HIS A 130 -5.91 -16.36 3.94
CA HIS A 130 -6.88 -16.80 2.92
C HIS A 130 -7.63 -15.63 2.26
N HIS A 131 -7.16 -14.39 2.43
CA HIS A 131 -7.75 -13.20 1.81
C HIS A 131 -9.26 -13.03 2.09
N CYS A 132 -9.75 -13.46 3.26
CA CYS A 132 -11.17 -13.41 3.60
C CYS A 132 -11.72 -11.97 3.58
N TYR A 133 -10.87 -10.97 3.85
CA TYR A 133 -11.21 -9.54 3.85
C TYR A 133 -11.43 -8.96 2.44
N TRP A 134 -10.88 -9.60 1.41
CA TRP A 134 -10.81 -9.05 0.05
C TRP A 134 -12.19 -8.67 -0.54
N PRO A 135 -13.26 -9.47 -0.40
CA PRO A 135 -14.59 -9.08 -0.90
C PRO A 135 -15.10 -7.78 -0.31
N ILE A 136 -14.87 -7.56 0.99
CA ILE A 136 -15.33 -6.35 1.68
C ILE A 136 -14.52 -5.13 1.24
N VAL A 137 -13.21 -5.29 1.07
CA VAL A 137 -12.33 -4.24 0.54
C VAL A 137 -12.68 -3.89 -0.90
N SER A 138 -12.94 -4.90 -1.75
CA SER A 138 -13.36 -4.72 -3.14
C SER A 138 -14.68 -3.95 -3.22
N ASP A 139 -15.68 -4.33 -2.42
CA ASP A 139 -16.94 -3.61 -2.33
C ASP A 139 -16.76 -2.17 -1.86
N PHE A 140 -15.91 -1.95 -0.86
CA PHE A 140 -15.58 -0.63 -0.33
C PHE A 140 -14.97 0.28 -1.40
N ILE A 141 -13.99 -0.24 -2.16
CA ILE A 141 -13.38 0.47 -3.30
C ILE A 141 -14.42 0.78 -4.38
N ASN A 142 -15.25 -0.19 -4.74
CA ASN A 142 -16.30 0.00 -5.74
C ASN A 142 -17.27 1.11 -5.34
N ILE A 143 -17.66 1.18 -4.06
CA ILE A 143 -18.53 2.23 -3.55
C ILE A 143 -17.82 3.59 -3.51
N LEU A 144 -16.54 3.64 -3.11
CA LEU A 144 -15.73 4.86 -3.13
C LEU A 144 -15.47 5.40 -4.54
N SER A 145 -15.63 4.59 -5.59
CA SER A 145 -15.53 5.06 -6.97
C SER A 145 -16.59 6.13 -7.31
N HIS A 146 -17.71 6.14 -6.58
CA HIS A 146 -18.73 7.18 -6.70
C HIS A 146 -18.26 8.45 -5.99
N LYS A 147 -17.98 9.51 -6.77
CA LYS A 147 -17.49 10.82 -6.31
C LYS A 147 -18.17 11.34 -5.03
N THR A 148 -19.49 11.30 -4.98
CA THR A 148 -20.32 11.76 -3.87
C THR A 148 -20.14 10.92 -2.61
N VAL A 149 -20.00 9.60 -2.74
CA VAL A 149 -19.74 8.71 -1.62
C VAL A 149 -18.33 8.92 -1.06
N ALA A 150 -17.33 9.08 -1.93
CA ALA A 150 -15.98 9.45 -1.53
C ALA A 150 -15.97 10.78 -0.76
N GLU A 151 -16.76 11.77 -1.20
CA GLU A 151 -16.92 13.04 -0.51
C GLU A 151 -17.54 12.88 0.88
N MET A 152 -18.62 12.09 0.99
CA MET A 152 -19.27 11.80 2.26
C MET A 152 -18.32 11.13 3.26
N PHE A 153 -17.47 10.21 2.79
CA PHE A 153 -16.44 9.59 3.61
C PHE A 153 -15.42 10.64 4.10
N MET A 154 -14.82 11.40 3.17
CA MET A 154 -13.73 12.33 3.48
C MET A 154 -14.18 13.60 4.23
N LYS A 155 -15.48 13.88 4.32
CA LYS A 155 -16.04 14.90 5.20
C LYS A 155 -16.40 14.38 6.59
N ASN A 156 -16.44 13.07 6.80
CA ASN A 156 -16.78 12.47 8.09
C ASN A 156 -15.51 12.11 8.87
N HIS A 157 -15.16 12.96 9.84
CA HIS A 157 -13.97 12.77 10.69
C HIS A 157 -13.98 11.45 11.48
N ASP A 158 -15.15 10.94 11.87
CA ASP A 158 -15.24 9.68 12.61
C ASP A 158 -14.92 8.47 11.69
N LEU A 159 -15.43 8.46 10.46
CA LEU A 159 -15.07 7.45 9.46
C LEU A 159 -13.57 7.48 9.15
N ILE A 160 -12.99 8.67 8.96
CA ILE A 160 -11.55 8.82 8.74
C ILE A 160 -10.79 8.23 9.93
N LYS A 161 -11.17 8.56 11.17
CA LYS A 161 -10.50 8.04 12.37
C LYS A 161 -10.62 6.52 12.48
N GLN A 162 -11.79 5.94 12.21
CA GLN A 162 -11.99 4.49 12.20
C GLN A 162 -11.14 3.81 11.12
N TRP A 163 -11.09 4.38 9.92
CA TRP A 163 -10.26 3.87 8.83
C TRP A 163 -8.77 3.96 9.15
N MET A 164 -8.29 5.10 9.64
CA MET A 164 -6.88 5.23 10.00
C MET A 164 -6.51 4.31 11.19
N THR A 165 -7.46 3.96 12.07
CA THR A 165 -7.24 2.93 13.09
C THR A 165 -7.12 1.53 12.48
N PHE A 166 -7.85 1.24 11.40
CA PHE A 166 -7.65 0.00 10.65
C PHE A 166 -6.24 -0.05 10.03
N ILE A 167 -5.81 1.05 9.39
CA ILE A 167 -4.46 1.16 8.82
C ILE A 167 -3.36 1.09 9.89
N GLN A 168 -3.61 1.59 11.11
CA GLN A 168 -2.70 1.42 12.27
C GLN A 168 -2.40 -0.05 12.56
N TYR A 169 -3.37 -0.96 12.46
CA TYR A 169 -3.15 -2.39 12.70
C TYR A 169 -2.22 -3.04 11.67
N LEU A 170 -2.20 -2.49 10.45
CA LEU A 170 -1.37 -2.97 9.35
C LEU A 170 0.04 -2.35 9.36
N THR A 171 0.24 -1.28 10.15
CA THR A 171 1.52 -0.57 10.22
C THR A 171 2.45 -1.27 11.21
N GLY A 172 3.64 -1.68 10.74
CA GLY A 172 4.62 -2.43 11.54
C GLY A 172 4.42 -3.94 11.55
N MET A 173 3.56 -4.48 10.69
CA MET A 173 3.38 -5.94 10.56
C MET A 173 4.60 -6.63 9.98
N ASN A 174 4.68 -7.95 10.18
CA ASN A 174 5.77 -8.82 9.69
C ASN A 174 7.19 -8.30 9.99
N THR A 175 7.39 -7.73 11.18
CA THR A 175 8.72 -7.27 11.62
C THR A 175 9.67 -8.47 11.70
N THR A 176 10.80 -8.37 11.00
CA THR A 176 11.84 -9.40 10.91
C THR A 176 13.08 -8.99 11.69
N TYR A 177 13.68 -9.93 12.40
CA TYR A 177 14.88 -9.74 13.22
C TYR A 177 16.08 -10.47 12.61
N ARG A 178 17.23 -9.80 12.52
CA ARG A 178 18.46 -10.32 11.91
C ARG A 178 19.00 -11.50 12.69
N GLN A 179 19.24 -12.61 12.00
CA GLN A 179 19.83 -13.80 12.58
C GLN A 179 21.36 -13.72 12.52
N VAL A 180 22.03 -13.81 13.67
CA VAL A 180 23.49 -13.64 13.77
C VAL A 180 24.22 -14.95 14.00
N MET A 181 23.66 -15.86 14.81
CA MET A 181 24.33 -17.11 15.19
C MET A 181 24.05 -18.25 14.20
N SER A 182 22.80 -18.73 14.15
CA SER A 182 22.37 -19.85 13.30
C SER A 182 21.55 -19.38 12.12
N HIS A 183 21.62 -20.12 11.01
CA HIS A 183 20.68 -19.98 9.91
C HIS A 183 19.29 -20.47 10.36
N ILE A 184 18.21 -19.87 9.85
CA ILE A 184 16.85 -20.35 10.12
C ILE A 184 16.65 -21.77 9.57
N GLU A 185 15.96 -22.62 10.31
CA GLU A 185 15.70 -24.00 9.87
C GLU A 185 14.52 -24.09 8.88
N PHE A 186 13.56 -23.17 9.00
CA PHE A 186 12.36 -23.12 8.17
C PHE A 186 12.13 -21.70 7.66
N GLU A 187 11.87 -21.55 6.36
CA GLU A 187 11.54 -20.25 5.78
C GLU A 187 10.05 -19.92 5.99
N PRO A 188 9.72 -18.83 6.71
CA PRO A 188 8.34 -18.40 6.84
C PRO A 188 7.79 -17.92 5.49
N THR A 189 6.55 -18.32 5.16
CA THR A 189 5.82 -17.87 3.95
C THR A 189 4.98 -16.62 4.19
N VAL A 190 4.91 -16.17 5.45
CA VAL A 190 4.07 -15.07 5.94
C VAL A 190 4.33 -13.75 5.23
N TYR A 191 5.56 -13.55 4.72
CA TYR A 191 5.95 -12.33 4.01
C TYR A 191 5.09 -12.06 2.78
N PHE A 192 4.63 -13.11 2.09
CA PHE A 192 3.76 -12.94 0.92
C PHE A 192 2.37 -12.48 1.36
N THR A 193 1.83 -13.08 2.43
CA THR A 193 0.55 -12.66 2.99
C THR A 193 0.59 -11.22 3.51
N SER A 194 1.64 -10.82 4.24
CA SER A 194 1.76 -9.44 4.73
C SER A 194 1.85 -8.45 3.58
N PHE A 195 2.63 -8.76 2.54
CA PHE A 195 2.68 -7.99 1.31
C PHE A 195 1.31 -7.84 0.64
N SER A 196 0.59 -8.95 0.41
CA SER A 196 -0.74 -8.91 -0.20
C SER A 196 -1.75 -8.14 0.65
N VAL A 197 -1.73 -8.31 1.97
CA VAL A 197 -2.62 -7.57 2.89
C VAL A 197 -2.40 -6.07 2.77
N GLU A 198 -1.15 -5.60 2.72
CA GLU A 198 -0.89 -4.18 2.52
C GLU A 198 -1.39 -3.70 1.16
N LEU A 199 -1.05 -4.42 0.10
CA LEU A 199 -1.41 -4.02 -1.27
C LEU A 199 -2.93 -3.96 -1.45
N GLU A 200 -3.64 -4.98 -1.00
CA GLU A 200 -5.09 -5.11 -1.16
C GLU A 200 -5.86 -4.25 -0.16
N ALA A 201 -5.57 -4.35 1.15
CA ALA A 201 -6.39 -3.73 2.20
C ALA A 201 -5.96 -2.31 2.57
N ALA A 202 -4.73 -1.88 2.24
CA ALA A 202 -4.25 -0.54 2.51
C ALA A 202 -4.03 0.29 1.23
N SER A 203 -3.18 -0.18 0.31
CA SER A 203 -2.77 0.59 -0.87
C SER A 203 -3.89 0.75 -1.89
N SER A 204 -4.68 -0.28 -2.17
CA SER A 204 -5.79 -0.18 -3.14
C SER A 204 -6.85 0.86 -2.71
N PRO A 205 -7.32 0.89 -1.44
CA PRO A 205 -8.17 1.98 -0.96
C PRO A 205 -7.47 3.35 -0.93
N LEU A 206 -6.17 3.43 -0.61
CA LEU A 206 -5.41 4.70 -0.67
C LEU A 206 -5.54 5.34 -2.06
N TRP A 207 -5.32 4.55 -3.11
CA TRP A 207 -5.45 5.03 -4.48
C TRP A 207 -6.88 5.42 -4.85
N SER A 208 -7.89 4.74 -4.29
CA SER A 208 -9.28 5.15 -4.43
C SER A 208 -9.56 6.50 -3.79
N PHE A 209 -9.01 6.76 -2.59
CA PHE A 209 -9.11 8.07 -1.94
C PHE A 209 -8.36 9.16 -2.70
N ILE A 210 -7.15 8.87 -3.19
CA ILE A 210 -6.36 9.80 -4.02
C ILE A 210 -7.11 10.16 -5.31
N SER A 211 -7.64 9.16 -6.01
CA SER A 211 -8.48 9.35 -7.19
C SER A 211 -9.71 10.19 -6.85
N GLY A 212 -10.40 9.85 -5.75
CA GLY A 212 -11.51 10.61 -5.21
C GLY A 212 -11.16 12.08 -4.96
N CYS A 213 -10.02 12.38 -4.33
CA CYS A 213 -9.56 13.74 -4.08
C CYS A 213 -9.36 14.53 -5.39
N ARG A 214 -8.73 13.93 -6.39
CA ARG A 214 -8.48 14.55 -7.70
C ARG A 214 -9.78 14.82 -8.46
N VAL A 215 -10.69 13.86 -8.49
CA VAL A 215 -11.99 13.96 -9.18
C VAL A 215 -12.95 14.90 -8.46
N LEU A 216 -12.90 14.94 -7.11
CA LEU A 216 -13.66 15.88 -6.30
C LEU A 216 -13.19 17.31 -6.49
N ASP A 217 -11.88 17.49 -6.68
CA ASP A 217 -11.20 18.78 -6.68
C ASP A 217 -11.47 19.57 -5.38
N SER A 218 -11.58 18.85 -4.27
CA SER A 218 -11.91 19.42 -2.94
C SER A 218 -10.70 19.41 -2.03
N SER A 219 -10.11 20.60 -1.83
CA SER A 219 -9.00 20.78 -0.88
C SER A 219 -9.40 20.49 0.58
N VAL A 220 -10.69 20.62 0.92
CA VAL A 220 -11.23 20.29 2.24
C VAL A 220 -11.13 18.79 2.49
N CYS A 221 -11.60 17.96 1.54
CA CYS A 221 -11.52 16.51 1.66
C CYS A 221 -10.06 16.04 1.79
N LEU A 222 -9.17 16.60 0.96
CA LEU A 222 -7.75 16.29 1.02
C LEU A 222 -7.15 16.64 2.39
N LYS A 223 -7.42 17.86 2.91
CA LYS A 223 -6.93 18.29 4.23
C LYS A 223 -7.44 17.40 5.35
N ASN A 224 -8.71 16.98 5.30
CA ASN A 224 -9.27 16.07 6.29
C ASN A 224 -8.52 14.72 6.31
N MET A 225 -8.17 14.19 5.13
CA MET A 225 -7.37 12.96 5.03
C MET A 225 -5.94 13.16 5.54
N ILE A 226 -5.28 14.28 5.23
CA ILE A 226 -3.95 14.62 5.75
C ILE A 226 -3.97 14.71 7.27
N VAL A 227 -4.95 15.42 7.85
CA VAL A 227 -5.11 15.57 9.30
C VAL A 227 -5.34 14.20 9.94
N GLY A 228 -6.27 13.40 9.40
CA GLY A 228 -6.56 12.06 9.93
C GLY A 228 -5.34 11.13 9.89
N SER A 229 -4.57 11.13 8.79
CA SER A 229 -3.33 10.36 8.69
C SER A 229 -2.26 10.86 9.67
N THR A 230 -2.12 12.17 9.85
CA THR A 230 -1.17 12.78 10.79
C THR A 230 -1.50 12.43 12.24
N GLU A 231 -2.77 12.56 12.65
CA GLU A 231 -3.24 12.20 13.99
C GLU A 231 -3.05 10.70 14.27
N ALA A 232 -3.30 9.85 13.26
CA ALA A 232 -3.11 8.42 13.35
C ALA A 232 -1.65 8.02 13.50
N LEU A 233 -0.75 8.63 12.72
CA LEU A 233 0.70 8.44 12.85
C LEU A 233 1.19 8.90 14.22
N TRP A 234 0.78 10.08 14.68
CA TRP A 234 1.15 10.56 16.00
C TRP A 234 0.68 9.62 17.10
N LYS A 235 -0.56 9.11 17.00
CA LYS A 235 -1.09 8.11 17.93
C LYS A 235 -0.28 6.82 17.87
N TRP A 236 0.07 6.34 16.68
CA TRP A 236 0.87 5.14 16.46
C TRP A 236 2.23 5.25 17.18
N TYR A 237 2.96 6.35 16.96
CA TYR A 237 4.21 6.63 17.65
C TYR A 237 4.05 6.82 19.16
N LYS A 238 2.98 7.46 19.63
CA LYS A 238 2.73 7.59 21.07
C LYS A 238 2.47 6.26 21.79
N HIS A 239 1.88 5.28 21.11
CA HIS A 239 1.72 3.95 21.70
C HIS A 239 3.08 3.25 21.83
N ILE A 240 4.01 3.52 20.91
CA ILE A 240 5.42 3.10 21.01
C ILE A 240 6.11 3.82 22.19
N ASP A 241 5.82 5.12 22.41
CA ASP A 241 6.49 6.00 23.38
C ASP A 241 6.00 5.84 24.85
N SER A 242 4.76 5.41 25.09
CA SER A 242 4.06 5.56 26.40
C SER A 242 4.64 4.82 27.63
N MET A 243 5.80 4.17 27.55
CA MET A 243 6.46 3.52 28.71
C MET A 243 7.96 3.82 28.87
N VAL A 244 8.61 4.60 27.98
CA VAL A 244 10.00 5.04 28.19
C VAL A 244 10.13 6.53 27.92
N PHE A 245 10.17 7.29 29.02
CA PHE A 245 10.61 8.68 29.08
C PHE A 245 12.12 8.76 28.78
N ASP A 246 12.53 8.33 27.60
CA ASP A 246 13.85 8.66 27.07
C ASP A 246 13.75 9.05 25.59
N PRO A 247 13.84 10.35 25.29
CA PRO A 247 13.87 10.89 23.93
C PRO A 247 14.95 10.28 23.03
N PHE A 248 15.96 9.61 23.58
CA PHE A 248 17.03 8.94 22.83
C PHE A 248 16.69 7.51 22.39
N TYR A 249 15.65 6.87 22.93
CA TYR A 249 15.26 5.49 22.58
C TYR A 249 14.11 5.40 21.54
N MET A 250 13.79 6.50 20.86
CA MET A 250 12.72 6.54 19.85
C MET A 250 13.11 5.96 18.49
N GLN A 251 14.31 5.37 18.40
CA GLN A 251 14.88 4.84 17.17
C GLN A 251 14.54 3.35 17.01
N PRO A 252 14.16 2.88 15.80
CA PRO A 252 14.12 1.44 15.50
C PRO A 252 15.44 0.77 15.84
N ARG A 253 15.40 -0.44 16.40
CA ARG A 253 16.61 -1.15 16.77
C ARG A 253 17.37 -1.62 15.53
N HIS A 254 18.70 -1.56 15.60
CA HIS A 254 19.55 -2.16 14.58
C HIS A 254 19.29 -3.66 14.47
N GLY A 255 19.22 -4.16 13.23
CA GLY A 255 18.92 -5.56 12.97
C GLY A 255 17.43 -5.92 13.04
N GLU A 256 16.53 -4.94 13.09
CA GLU A 256 15.08 -5.15 12.99
C GLU A 256 14.51 -4.39 11.80
N VAL A 257 13.61 -4.99 11.04
CA VAL A 257 12.99 -4.31 9.89
C VAL A 257 11.56 -4.76 9.66
N THR A 258 10.70 -3.78 9.37
CA THR A 258 9.41 -3.99 8.71
C THR A 258 9.43 -3.24 7.37
N PHE A 259 8.83 -3.85 6.35
CA PHE A 259 8.60 -3.22 5.04
C PHE A 259 7.18 -2.62 4.94
N HIS A 260 6.39 -2.71 6.02
CA HIS A 260 4.96 -2.41 6.02
C HIS A 260 4.67 -1.13 6.81
N LEU A 261 4.71 0.01 6.12
CA LEU A 261 4.49 1.35 6.67
C LEU A 261 3.29 2.08 6.01
N PRO A 262 2.09 1.46 5.92
CA PRO A 262 0.98 2.03 5.17
C PRO A 262 0.50 3.37 5.74
N LEU A 263 0.56 3.65 7.05
CA LEU A 263 0.22 4.98 7.56
C LEU A 263 1.13 6.09 7.01
N HIS A 264 2.45 5.84 6.94
CA HIS A 264 3.41 6.77 6.38
C HIS A 264 3.10 7.01 4.90
N ARG A 265 2.81 5.93 4.17
CA ARG A 265 2.46 5.95 2.74
C ARG A 265 1.13 6.64 2.47
N TYR A 266 0.15 6.54 3.37
CA TYR A 266 -1.11 7.30 3.29
C TYR A 266 -0.85 8.80 3.37
N LEU A 267 -0.08 9.24 4.37
CA LEU A 267 0.29 10.66 4.51
C LEU A 267 1.08 11.14 3.28
N ALA A 268 2.08 10.37 2.86
CA ALA A 268 2.89 10.65 1.66
C ALA A 268 2.01 10.78 0.40
N GLY A 269 1.07 9.87 0.19
CA GLY A 269 0.15 9.89 -0.94
C GLY A 269 -0.71 11.16 -0.97
N PHE A 270 -1.30 11.56 0.17
CA PHE A 270 -2.09 12.79 0.23
C PHE A 270 -1.24 14.06 0.10
N LEU A 271 -0.06 14.12 0.69
CA LEU A 271 0.88 15.24 0.50
C LEU A 271 1.32 15.33 -0.96
N SER A 272 1.51 14.20 -1.65
CA SER A 272 1.83 14.17 -3.08
C SER A 272 0.70 14.76 -3.92
N VAL A 273 -0.57 14.49 -3.56
CA VAL A 273 -1.72 15.12 -4.24
C VAL A 273 -1.78 16.61 -3.93
N ALA A 274 -1.50 17.02 -2.69
CA ALA A 274 -1.48 18.43 -2.30
C ALA A 274 -0.48 19.24 -3.15
N THR A 275 0.72 18.70 -3.39
CA THR A 275 1.75 19.36 -4.21
C THR A 275 1.49 19.23 -5.71
N SER A 276 1.17 18.02 -6.20
CA SER A 276 1.09 17.75 -7.64
C SER A 276 -0.19 18.28 -8.27
N HIS A 277 -1.34 18.13 -7.60
CA HIS A 277 -2.67 18.50 -8.11
C HIS A 277 -3.10 19.87 -7.64
N PHE A 278 -3.15 20.10 -6.33
CA PHE A 278 -3.67 21.34 -5.74
C PHE A 278 -2.65 22.49 -5.70
N LYS A 279 -1.38 22.21 -6.01
CA LYS A 279 -0.26 23.18 -5.91
C LYS A 279 -0.20 23.87 -4.55
N MET A 280 -0.59 23.16 -3.50
CA MET A 280 -0.60 23.68 -2.14
C MET A 280 0.84 23.76 -1.60
N PRO A 281 1.22 24.87 -0.96
CA PRO A 281 2.47 24.90 -0.21
C PRO A 281 2.37 23.88 0.93
N LEU A 282 3.43 23.10 1.12
CA LEU A 282 3.49 22.10 2.19
C LEU A 282 3.57 22.76 3.58
N HIS A 283 4.07 24.00 3.66
CA HIS A 283 4.04 24.78 4.90
C HIS A 283 2.58 24.91 5.40
N GLY A 284 2.32 24.43 6.61
CA GLY A 284 0.99 24.45 7.24
C GLY A 284 0.11 23.22 7.02
N ILE A 285 0.54 22.23 6.23
CA ILE A 285 -0.15 20.92 6.12
C ILE A 285 0.72 19.73 6.50
N ILE A 286 2.04 19.94 6.60
CA ILE A 286 2.96 18.93 7.10
C ILE A 286 2.77 18.67 8.61
N PRO A 287 3.16 17.49 9.09
CA PRO A 287 3.28 17.23 10.53
C PRO A 287 4.25 18.18 11.23
N ASN A 288 4.19 18.18 12.57
CA ASN A 288 5.20 18.87 13.38
C ASN A 288 6.60 18.22 13.24
N HIS A 289 7.64 18.96 13.62
CA HIS A 289 9.02 18.49 13.48
C HIS A 289 9.31 17.21 14.27
N ASP A 290 8.67 17.00 15.43
CA ASP A 290 8.84 15.79 16.23
C ASP A 290 8.35 14.55 15.47
N LEU A 291 7.16 14.61 14.88
CA LEU A 291 6.63 13.51 14.08
C LEU A 291 7.49 13.26 12.84
N LEU A 292 7.97 14.32 12.19
CA LEU A 292 8.87 14.18 11.04
C LEU A 292 10.17 13.44 11.41
N ARG A 293 10.77 13.75 12.57
CA ARG A 293 11.95 13.03 13.08
C ARG A 293 11.67 11.55 13.27
N LEU A 294 10.56 11.21 13.93
CA LEU A 294 10.16 9.81 14.17
C LEU A 294 9.90 9.04 12.87
N MET A 295 9.29 9.70 11.88
CA MET A 295 9.05 9.13 10.56
C MET A 295 10.35 8.85 9.82
N VAL A 296 11.32 9.77 9.85
CA VAL A 296 12.64 9.56 9.23
C VAL A 296 13.29 8.29 9.74
N GLU A 297 13.21 8.02 11.04
CA GLU A 297 13.89 6.86 11.61
C GLU A 297 13.39 5.53 11.05
N HIS A 298 12.07 5.36 10.92
CA HIS A 298 11.48 4.14 10.39
C HIS A 298 11.69 4.00 8.88
N LEU A 299 11.60 5.11 8.14
CA LEU A 299 11.83 5.12 6.69
C LEU A 299 13.30 4.80 6.38
N LEU A 300 14.25 5.39 7.12
CA LEU A 300 15.67 5.09 6.97
C LEU A 300 16.02 3.67 7.42
N GLN A 301 15.35 3.13 8.43
CA GLN A 301 15.55 1.73 8.84
C GLN A 301 15.24 0.76 7.69
N THR A 302 14.14 0.97 6.97
CA THR A 302 13.80 0.16 5.80
C THR A 302 14.86 0.30 4.70
N GLN A 303 15.33 1.52 4.40
CA GLN A 303 16.37 1.75 3.38
C GLN A 303 17.71 1.14 3.76
N ALA A 304 18.14 1.30 5.01
CA ALA A 304 19.36 0.69 5.53
C ALA A 304 19.28 -0.84 5.45
N ALA A 305 18.16 -1.42 5.90
CA ALA A 305 17.95 -2.87 5.83
C ALA A 305 18.01 -3.42 4.40
N VAL A 306 17.44 -2.72 3.40
CA VAL A 306 17.59 -3.10 1.98
C VAL A 306 19.07 -3.22 1.59
N CYS A 307 19.88 -2.21 1.94
CA CYS A 307 21.32 -2.22 1.68
C CYS A 307 22.04 -3.34 2.45
N GLU A 308 21.71 -3.55 3.72
CA GLU A 308 22.28 -4.63 4.53
C GLU A 308 21.96 -6.02 3.94
N ILE A 309 20.73 -6.23 3.47
CA ILE A 309 20.29 -7.49 2.86
C ILE A 309 21.05 -7.74 1.55
N ARG A 310 21.24 -6.70 0.71
CA ARG A 310 22.05 -6.76 -0.50
C ARG A 310 23.53 -7.03 -0.21
N ALA A 311 24.05 -6.45 0.87
CA ALA A 311 25.40 -6.70 1.37
C ALA A 311 25.57 -8.09 2.03
N GLY A 312 24.53 -8.94 2.04
CA GLY A 312 24.59 -10.29 2.61
C GLY A 312 24.57 -10.33 4.14
N ARG A 313 24.37 -9.21 4.83
CA ARG A 313 24.36 -9.14 6.31
C ARG A 313 23.23 -9.95 6.94
N TRP A 314 22.18 -10.23 6.17
CA TRP A 314 20.99 -10.99 6.56
C TRP A 314 20.93 -12.40 5.97
N VAL A 315 22.05 -12.95 5.46
CA VAL A 315 22.08 -14.27 4.79
C VAL A 315 21.50 -15.41 5.64
N ARG A 316 21.61 -15.33 6.97
CA ARG A 316 21.08 -16.33 7.91
C ARG A 316 19.55 -16.31 8.04
N ASN A 317 18.88 -15.26 7.56
CA ASN A 317 17.41 -15.14 7.55
C ASN A 317 16.74 -15.87 6.38
N GLY A 318 17.49 -16.61 5.56
CA GLY A 318 16.98 -17.38 4.42
C GLY A 318 16.62 -16.53 3.19
N ALA A 319 16.05 -17.17 2.17
CA ALA A 319 15.68 -16.48 0.94
C ALA A 319 14.49 -15.51 1.09
N GLN A 320 13.59 -15.77 2.04
CA GLN A 320 12.41 -14.94 2.29
C GLN A 320 12.72 -13.44 2.48
N ILE A 321 13.81 -13.09 3.17
CA ILE A 321 14.13 -11.68 3.42
C ILE A 321 14.52 -10.96 2.11
N ARG A 322 15.14 -11.68 1.17
CA ARG A 322 15.43 -11.18 -0.17
C ARG A 322 14.15 -11.07 -1.00
N SER A 323 13.18 -11.97 -0.81
CA SER A 323 11.86 -11.87 -1.42
C SER A 323 11.09 -10.63 -0.95
N GLN A 324 11.20 -10.26 0.33
CA GLN A 324 10.60 -9.02 0.85
C GLN A 324 11.19 -7.78 0.18
N VAL A 325 12.52 -7.69 0.06
CA VAL A 325 13.20 -6.59 -0.64
C VAL A 325 12.75 -6.53 -2.10
N ARG A 326 12.69 -7.67 -2.79
CA ARG A 326 12.21 -7.74 -4.18
C ARG A 326 10.79 -7.17 -4.30
N LEU A 327 9.85 -7.63 -3.47
CA LEU A 327 8.46 -7.16 -3.52
C LEU A 327 8.32 -5.67 -3.20
N TYR A 328 9.14 -5.16 -2.28
CA TYR A 328 9.17 -3.74 -1.91
C TYR A 328 9.64 -2.83 -3.06
N GLU A 329 10.56 -3.31 -3.89
CA GLU A 329 11.18 -2.54 -5.00
C GLU A 329 10.65 -2.91 -6.39
N GLU A 330 9.83 -3.94 -6.51
CA GLU A 330 9.30 -4.44 -7.79
C GLU A 330 8.51 -3.33 -8.52
N CYS A 331 8.78 -3.12 -9.82
CA CYS A 331 8.22 -2.01 -10.58
C CYS A 331 6.67 -1.98 -10.62
N GLN A 332 6.03 -3.13 -10.46
CA GLN A 332 4.56 -3.24 -10.41
C GLN A 332 3.95 -2.62 -9.14
N PHE A 333 4.74 -2.53 -8.07
CA PHE A 333 4.27 -2.17 -6.73
C PHE A 333 5.01 -0.98 -6.12
N CYS A 334 6.15 -0.57 -6.71
CA CYS A 334 7.01 0.49 -6.18
C CYS A 334 6.25 1.80 -5.90
N ASN A 335 5.29 2.15 -6.76
CA ASN A 335 4.43 3.32 -6.60
C ASN A 335 3.61 3.34 -5.29
N SER A 336 3.35 2.16 -4.72
CA SER A 336 2.55 1.96 -3.51
C SER A 336 3.44 1.63 -2.30
N MET A 337 4.75 1.52 -2.52
CA MET A 337 5.76 1.08 -1.56
C MET A 337 6.92 2.09 -1.54
N VAL A 338 8.08 1.72 -2.10
CA VAL A 338 9.32 2.50 -2.03
C VAL A 338 9.19 3.93 -2.57
N ASP A 339 8.41 4.19 -3.62
CA ASP A 339 8.28 5.54 -4.19
C ASP A 339 7.66 6.53 -3.20
N LEU A 340 6.67 6.08 -2.42
CA LEU A 340 6.03 6.88 -1.38
C LEU A 340 6.94 7.07 -0.17
N ASP A 341 7.74 6.05 0.18
CA ASP A 341 8.73 6.13 1.25
C ASP A 341 9.85 7.13 0.91
N ILE A 342 10.36 7.09 -0.33
CA ILE A 342 11.33 8.04 -0.87
C ILE A 342 10.72 9.45 -0.90
N PHE A 343 9.49 9.61 -1.37
CA PHE A 343 8.82 10.92 -1.36
C PHE A 343 8.67 11.47 0.06
N MET A 344 8.32 10.62 1.03
CA MET A 344 8.19 11.04 2.42
C MET A 344 9.56 11.42 3.02
N LEU A 345 10.64 10.70 2.70
CA LEU A 345 12.00 11.08 3.06
C LEU A 345 12.40 12.44 2.45
N GLN A 346 12.02 12.73 1.20
CA GLN A 346 12.25 14.04 0.58
C GLN A 346 11.50 15.16 1.31
N VAL A 347 10.25 14.91 1.72
CA VAL A 347 9.49 15.85 2.55
C VAL A 347 10.20 16.09 3.88
N CYS A 348 10.61 15.03 4.58
CA CYS A 348 11.34 15.17 5.83
C CYS A 348 12.65 15.94 5.67
N ALA A 349 13.46 15.63 4.65
CA ALA A 349 14.70 16.33 4.35
C ALA A 349 14.50 17.83 4.04
N THR A 350 13.33 18.21 3.53
CA THR A 350 12.99 19.61 3.24
C THR A 350 12.69 20.42 4.51
N PHE A 351 12.16 19.78 5.55
CA PHE A 351 11.64 20.45 6.75
C PHE A 351 12.44 20.17 8.03
N LEU A 352 13.39 19.25 8.00
CA LEU A 352 14.29 18.99 9.11
C LEU A 352 15.61 19.74 8.93
N ASP A 353 16.33 19.91 10.04
CA ASP A 353 17.69 20.42 10.01
C ASP A 353 18.59 19.49 9.17
N PRO A 354 19.37 20.00 8.21
CA PRO A 354 20.20 19.18 7.32
C PRO A 354 21.20 18.30 8.06
N ASP A 355 21.84 18.81 9.11
CA ASP A 355 22.82 18.06 9.90
C ASP A 355 22.11 16.93 10.67
N CYS A 356 20.96 17.23 11.27
CA CYS A 356 20.12 16.22 11.93
C CYS A 356 19.71 15.10 10.96
N PHE A 357 19.27 15.44 9.74
CA PHE A 357 18.85 14.44 8.75
C PHE A 357 20.02 13.59 8.26
N LEU A 358 21.15 14.22 7.90
CA LEU A 358 22.34 13.49 7.43
C LEU A 358 22.94 12.60 8.52
N ASN A 359 23.00 13.08 9.76
CA ASN A 359 23.46 12.25 10.88
C ASN A 359 22.57 11.03 11.08
N ALA A 360 21.24 11.18 10.99
CA ALA A 360 20.31 10.04 11.05
C ALA A 360 20.55 9.04 9.91
N VAL A 361 20.81 9.50 8.68
CA VAL A 361 21.19 8.63 7.55
C VAL A 361 22.47 7.84 7.87
N LEU A 362 23.54 8.52 8.27
CA LEU A 362 24.82 7.87 8.55
C LEU A 362 24.72 6.89 9.73
N GLU A 363 23.95 7.23 10.76
CA GLU A 363 23.70 6.40 11.94
C GLU A 363 22.98 5.12 11.55
N ARG A 364 21.86 5.23 10.83
CA ARG A 364 21.01 4.08 10.47
C ARG A 364 21.74 3.10 9.57
N PHE A 365 22.56 3.60 8.65
CA PHE A 365 23.38 2.75 7.79
C PHE A 365 24.62 2.19 8.50
N GLY A 366 24.91 2.65 9.73
CA GLY A 366 26.03 2.16 10.54
C GLY A 366 27.39 2.52 9.96
N ILE A 367 27.50 3.67 9.28
CA ILE A 367 28.73 4.11 8.60
C ILE A 367 29.27 5.45 9.12
N GLN A 368 28.82 5.92 10.28
CA GLN A 368 29.31 7.17 10.89
C GLN A 368 30.83 7.19 11.05
N HIS A 369 31.43 6.05 11.44
CA HIS A 369 32.89 5.91 11.62
C HIS A 369 33.66 6.16 10.32
N TRP A 370 33.05 5.89 9.16
CA TRP A 370 33.69 6.04 7.86
C TRP A 370 33.94 7.51 7.47
N PHE A 371 33.15 8.43 8.05
CA PHE A 371 33.25 9.87 7.79
C PHE A 371 33.93 10.65 8.94
N GLN A 372 34.44 9.96 9.96
CA GLN A 372 35.22 10.58 11.04
C GLN A 372 36.70 10.65 10.65
N PHE A 373 37.25 11.86 10.58
CA PHE A 373 38.67 12.07 10.27
C PHE A 373 39.51 11.99 11.57
N GLY A 374 40.44 11.04 11.65
CA GLY A 374 41.39 10.90 12.78
C GLY A 374 41.79 9.46 13.08
N GLU A 375 42.72 9.25 14.02
CA GLU A 375 43.04 7.90 14.52
C GLU A 375 41.86 7.38 15.35
N SER A 376 41.34 6.20 15.00
CA SER A 376 40.28 5.55 15.77
C SER A 376 40.81 5.20 17.17
N ALA A 377 40.26 5.84 18.21
CA ALA A 377 40.66 5.61 19.60
C ALA A 377 40.38 4.18 20.09
N VAL A 378 39.56 3.43 19.35
CA VAL A 378 39.23 2.02 19.60
C VAL A 378 39.54 1.23 18.32
N PRO A 379 40.22 0.06 18.39
CA PRO A 379 40.30 -0.85 17.26
C PRO A 379 38.87 -1.15 16.80
N THR A 380 38.58 -0.94 15.51
CA THR A 380 37.30 -1.34 14.93
C THR A 380 37.01 -2.78 15.35
N PRO A 381 35.83 -3.08 15.93
CA PRO A 381 35.49 -4.45 16.29
C PRO A 381 35.69 -5.36 15.06
N PRO A 382 36.24 -6.57 15.20
CA PRO A 382 36.53 -7.47 14.08
C PRO A 382 35.28 -7.96 13.30
N CYS A 383 34.10 -7.38 13.50
CA CYS A 383 32.84 -7.95 13.07
C CYS A 383 32.21 -7.32 11.82
N PHE A 384 32.78 -6.25 11.26
CA PHE A 384 32.34 -5.69 9.99
C PHE A 384 33.41 -5.90 8.94
N ASP A 385 33.10 -6.78 8.00
CA ASP A 385 33.91 -7.01 6.81
C ASP A 385 33.97 -5.71 6.01
N ALA A 386 35.17 -5.19 5.76
CA ALA A 386 35.40 -3.90 5.10
C ALA A 386 34.69 -3.81 3.74
N GLU A 387 34.51 -4.95 3.07
CA GLU A 387 33.76 -5.05 1.81
C GLU A 387 32.26 -4.74 1.99
N THR A 388 31.66 -5.19 3.10
CA THR A 388 30.26 -4.91 3.39
C THR A 388 30.03 -3.45 3.77
N ASP A 389 31.01 -2.79 4.42
CA ASP A 389 30.94 -1.36 4.75
C ASP A 389 30.97 -0.50 3.48
N ILE A 390 31.79 -0.87 2.47
CA ILE A 390 31.80 -0.20 1.16
C ILE A 390 30.40 -0.26 0.52
N THR A 391 29.71 -1.41 0.62
CA THR A 391 28.36 -1.58 0.07
C THR A 391 27.35 -0.70 0.80
N MET A 392 27.50 -0.50 2.11
CA MET A 392 26.65 0.42 2.89
C MET A 392 26.91 1.89 2.54
N VAL A 393 28.17 2.28 2.34
CA VAL A 393 28.54 3.63 1.86
C VAL A 393 27.94 3.89 0.48
N GLU A 394 28.06 2.93 -0.45
CA GLU A 394 27.41 3.01 -1.75
C GLU A 394 25.89 3.15 -1.62
N GLY A 395 25.28 2.41 -0.69
CA GLY A 395 23.87 2.52 -0.33
C GLY A 395 23.45 3.93 0.09
N VAL A 396 24.21 4.58 0.98
CA VAL A 396 23.94 5.97 1.40
C VAL A 396 24.06 6.94 0.23
N LEU A 397 25.10 6.82 -0.59
CA LEU A 397 25.28 7.68 -1.75
C LEU A 397 24.15 7.50 -2.76
N ASN A 398 23.73 6.26 -3.03
CA ASN A 398 22.59 5.96 -3.89
C ASN A 398 21.27 6.50 -3.31
N LEU A 399 21.06 6.43 -1.99
CA LEU A 399 19.89 7.03 -1.36
C LEU A 399 19.89 8.55 -1.55
N ILE A 400 21.02 9.23 -1.30
CA ILE A 400 21.14 10.69 -1.51
C ILE A 400 20.87 11.06 -2.97
N ILE A 401 21.48 10.34 -3.92
CA ILE A 401 21.24 10.55 -5.36
C ILE A 401 19.76 10.36 -5.67
N THR A 402 19.12 9.34 -5.12
CA THR A 402 17.69 9.06 -5.32
C THR A 402 16.84 10.21 -4.75
N LEU A 403 17.11 10.66 -3.53
CA LEU A 403 16.40 11.79 -2.91
C LEU A 403 16.54 13.09 -3.71
N LEU A 404 17.67 13.31 -4.40
CA LEU A 404 17.89 14.51 -5.20
C LEU A 404 17.34 14.40 -6.64
N SER A 405 17.26 13.20 -7.20
CA SER A 405 16.94 12.97 -8.62
C SER A 405 15.53 12.43 -8.88
N PHE A 406 14.91 11.77 -7.89
CA PHE A 406 13.57 11.22 -8.02
C PHE A 406 12.52 12.33 -7.91
N ARG A 407 11.74 12.54 -8.99
CA ARG A 407 10.83 13.70 -9.09
C ARG A 407 9.35 13.33 -9.29
N GLN A 408 9.01 12.03 -9.22
CA GLN A 408 7.67 11.53 -9.56
C GLN A 408 6.57 12.22 -8.75
N HIS A 409 6.80 12.38 -7.45
CA HIS A 409 5.87 13.04 -6.53
C HIS A 409 6.20 14.53 -6.30
N LEU A 410 7.22 15.07 -6.99
CA LEU A 410 7.67 16.47 -6.92
C LEU A 410 7.22 17.29 -8.13
N GLY A 411 5.99 17.04 -8.58
CA GLY A 411 5.34 17.87 -9.59
C GLY A 411 5.62 17.51 -11.05
N MET A 412 6.26 16.36 -11.35
CA MET A 412 6.26 15.83 -12.71
C MET A 412 4.82 15.61 -13.19
N ASN A 413 4.53 16.04 -14.41
CA ASN A 413 3.20 15.81 -14.99
C ASN A 413 3.07 14.36 -15.48
N SER A 414 1.85 13.86 -15.62
CA SER A 414 1.65 12.45 -15.95
C SER A 414 2.30 12.03 -17.27
N LYS A 415 2.44 12.94 -18.25
CA LYS A 415 3.12 12.64 -19.52
C LYS A 415 4.62 12.42 -19.31
N GLU A 416 5.25 13.23 -18.47
CA GLU A 416 6.67 13.09 -18.11
C GLU A 416 6.93 11.78 -17.36
N ILE A 417 6.06 11.42 -16.41
CA ILE A 417 6.22 10.18 -15.65
C ILE A 417 6.06 8.98 -16.60
N ILE A 418 5.01 8.95 -17.44
CA ILE A 418 4.81 7.86 -18.43
C ILE A 418 6.01 7.77 -19.38
N ARG A 419 6.50 8.92 -19.87
CA ARG A 419 7.68 8.98 -20.74
C ARG A 419 8.91 8.36 -20.07
N LYS A 420 9.17 8.73 -18.81
CA LYS A 420 10.32 8.21 -18.06
C LYS A 420 10.23 6.69 -17.86
N GLU A 421 9.05 6.20 -17.51
CA GLU A 421 8.81 4.77 -17.32
C GLU A 421 8.99 4.00 -18.64
N MET A 422 8.41 4.51 -19.74
CA MET A 422 8.59 3.90 -21.05
C MET A 422 10.06 3.85 -21.48
N VAL A 423 10.81 4.94 -21.27
CA VAL A 423 12.26 4.96 -21.55
C VAL A 423 12.98 3.92 -20.71
N ALA A 424 12.71 3.86 -19.40
CA ALA A 424 13.34 2.88 -18.51
C ALA A 424 13.06 1.44 -18.96
N GLN A 425 11.82 1.11 -19.30
CA GLN A 425 11.43 -0.24 -19.75
C GLN A 425 12.05 -0.61 -21.11
N LEU A 426 12.13 0.34 -22.03
CA LEU A 426 12.70 0.14 -23.37
C LEU A 426 14.23 0.05 -23.35
N CYS A 427 14.91 0.81 -22.47
CA CYS A 427 16.37 0.74 -22.32
C CYS A 427 16.86 -0.63 -21.84
N MET A 428 16.00 -1.39 -21.13
CA MET A 428 16.35 -2.73 -20.64
C MET A 428 16.24 -3.80 -21.73
N SER A 429 15.25 -3.71 -22.62
CA SER A 429 15.07 -4.62 -23.74
C SER A 429 13.99 -4.12 -24.70
N ASP A 430 13.99 -4.62 -25.93
CA ASP A 430 12.85 -4.46 -26.85
C ASP A 430 11.56 -4.97 -26.20
N ARG A 431 10.44 -4.25 -26.38
CA ARG A 431 9.14 -4.62 -25.80
C ARG A 431 8.01 -4.55 -26.82
N THR A 432 7.01 -5.41 -26.68
CA THR A 432 5.73 -5.24 -27.39
C THR A 432 4.91 -4.11 -26.77
N HIS A 433 3.89 -3.62 -27.48
CA HIS A 433 2.92 -2.68 -26.90
C HIS A 433 2.25 -3.26 -25.64
N SER A 434 1.82 -4.53 -25.68
CA SER A 434 1.17 -5.16 -24.53
C SER A 434 2.09 -5.26 -23.33
N GLN A 435 3.35 -5.65 -23.53
CA GLN A 435 4.35 -5.70 -22.46
C GLN A 435 4.58 -4.33 -21.82
N LEU A 436 4.67 -3.26 -22.62
CA LEU A 436 4.81 -1.91 -22.07
C LEU A 436 3.58 -1.49 -21.27
N VAL A 437 2.37 -1.78 -21.76
CA VAL A 437 1.14 -1.47 -21.03
C VAL A 437 1.04 -2.26 -19.73
N ASP A 438 1.45 -3.54 -19.73
CA ASP A 438 1.42 -4.39 -18.54
C ASP A 438 2.48 -3.99 -17.51
N LEU A 439 3.64 -3.49 -17.95
CA LEU A 439 4.76 -3.08 -17.09
C LEU A 439 4.59 -1.66 -16.53
N ILE A 440 3.89 -0.77 -17.24
CA ILE A 440 3.54 0.54 -16.71
C ILE A 440 2.45 0.32 -15.65
N SER A 441 2.91 0.25 -14.39
CA SER A 441 2.14 0.14 -13.16
C SER A 441 0.65 0.54 -13.28
N PHE A 442 -0.27 -0.40 -13.02
CA PHE A 442 -1.73 -0.23 -13.13
C PHE A 442 -2.26 1.06 -12.45
N TYR A 443 -1.72 1.44 -11.30
CA TYR A 443 -2.13 2.67 -10.60
C TYR A 443 -1.75 3.95 -11.34
N MET A 444 -0.71 3.90 -12.18
CA MET A 444 -0.35 4.98 -13.07
C MET A 444 -1.42 5.18 -14.15
N MET A 445 -1.99 4.08 -14.67
CA MET A 445 -3.15 4.12 -15.58
C MET A 445 -4.41 4.68 -14.89
N VAL A 446 -4.58 4.48 -13.58
CA VAL A 446 -5.71 5.06 -12.82
C VAL A 446 -5.50 6.56 -12.55
N LEU A 447 -4.27 6.99 -12.26
CA LEU A 447 -3.92 8.40 -12.03
C LEU A 447 -4.07 9.27 -13.29
N THR A 448 -3.86 8.68 -14.47
CA THR A 448 -4.22 9.28 -15.75
C THR A 448 -5.58 8.77 -16.16
N SER A 449 -6.65 9.45 -15.77
CA SER A 449 -8.03 9.23 -16.27
C SER A 449 -8.06 8.37 -17.54
N ILE A 450 -8.70 7.20 -17.49
CA ILE A 450 -8.70 6.13 -18.51
C ILE A 450 -8.74 6.65 -19.96
N GLU A 451 -9.35 7.80 -20.21
CA GLU A 451 -9.34 8.52 -21.50
C GLU A 451 -7.96 8.85 -22.07
N TYR A 452 -6.94 9.13 -21.24
CA TYR A 452 -5.56 9.43 -21.70
C TYR A 452 -4.77 8.18 -22.11
N PHE A 453 -5.10 7.02 -21.53
CA PHE A 453 -4.51 5.73 -21.92
C PHE A 453 -5.31 5.03 -23.02
N SER A 454 -6.34 5.70 -23.58
CA SER A 454 -6.88 5.31 -24.87
C SER A 454 -5.71 5.21 -25.84
N SER A 455 -5.59 4.04 -26.47
CA SER A 455 -4.46 3.51 -27.26
C SER A 455 -3.56 4.50 -28.03
N ASN A 456 -4.08 5.65 -28.46
CA ASN A 456 -3.33 6.62 -29.26
C ASN A 456 -2.19 7.34 -28.52
N PHE A 457 -2.30 7.67 -27.23
CA PHE A 457 -1.23 8.42 -26.55
C PHE A 457 0.01 7.57 -26.28
N CYS A 458 -0.17 6.35 -25.79
CA CYS A 458 0.93 5.42 -25.55
C CYS A 458 1.60 5.00 -26.86
N ILE A 459 0.82 4.71 -27.91
CA ILE A 459 1.37 4.45 -29.25
C ILE A 459 2.15 5.66 -29.76
N PHE A 460 1.61 6.88 -29.61
CA PHE A 460 2.30 8.10 -30.01
C PHE A 460 3.63 8.30 -29.27
N LEU A 461 3.64 8.08 -27.95
CA LEU A 461 4.86 8.20 -27.14
C LEU A 461 5.87 7.12 -27.51
N CYS A 462 5.43 5.87 -27.72
CA CYS A 462 6.28 4.78 -28.18
C CYS A 462 6.91 5.11 -29.53
N LEU A 463 6.15 5.66 -30.50
CA LEU A 463 6.69 6.09 -31.79
C LEU A 463 7.63 7.30 -31.68
N GLN A 464 7.51 8.12 -30.64
CA GLN A 464 8.47 9.19 -30.36
C GLN A 464 9.79 8.63 -29.80
N LEU A 465 9.71 7.67 -28.88
CA LEU A 465 10.82 7.14 -28.09
C LEU A 465 11.56 5.96 -28.73
N ALA A 466 10.86 5.21 -29.57
CA ALA A 466 11.30 3.93 -30.10
C ALA A 466 10.92 3.78 -31.58
N ASP A 467 11.70 2.98 -32.29
CA ASP A 467 11.40 2.51 -33.63
C ASP A 467 10.55 1.25 -33.54
N TYR A 468 9.45 1.22 -34.30
CA TYR A 468 8.55 0.07 -34.34
C TYR A 468 8.96 -0.92 -35.42
N LYS A 469 9.36 -2.12 -35.03
CA LYS A 469 9.60 -3.26 -35.92
C LYS A 469 8.29 -4.01 -36.10
N ALA A 470 7.77 -4.01 -37.33
CA ALA A 470 6.52 -4.70 -37.66
C ALA A 470 6.62 -6.23 -37.45
N PRO A 471 5.51 -6.92 -37.16
CA PRO A 471 5.47 -8.38 -37.06
C PRO A 471 5.99 -9.02 -38.35
N GLY A 472 6.81 -10.06 -38.21
CA GLY A 472 7.47 -10.73 -39.33
C GLY A 472 7.45 -12.25 -39.19
N PHE A 473 7.91 -12.93 -40.23
CA PHE A 473 8.13 -14.38 -40.22
C PHE A 473 9.63 -14.66 -40.32
N GLU A 474 10.20 -15.25 -39.26
CA GLU A 474 11.58 -15.75 -39.26
C GLU A 474 11.57 -17.22 -38.83
N CYS A 475 12.29 -18.08 -39.57
CA CYS A 475 12.44 -19.51 -39.28
C CYS A 475 11.12 -20.27 -39.00
N GLY A 476 10.02 -19.88 -39.68
CA GLY A 476 8.72 -20.57 -39.56
C GLY A 476 7.88 -20.16 -38.35
N TRP A 477 8.34 -19.21 -37.53
CA TRP A 477 7.59 -18.67 -36.40
C TRP A 477 7.19 -17.21 -36.63
N MET A 478 5.96 -16.86 -36.23
CA MET A 478 5.46 -15.49 -36.29
C MET A 478 6.08 -14.68 -35.15
N GLN A 479 6.84 -13.64 -35.49
CA GLN A 479 7.35 -12.66 -34.52
C GLN A 479 6.33 -11.56 -34.29
N GLN A 480 6.18 -11.15 -33.03
CA GLN A 480 5.33 -10.02 -32.67
C GLN A 480 5.99 -8.69 -33.04
N GLY A 481 5.18 -7.64 -33.17
CA GLY A 481 5.70 -6.29 -33.40
C GLY A 481 6.34 -5.72 -32.12
N MET A 482 7.54 -5.19 -32.24
CA MET A 482 8.37 -4.75 -31.11
C MET A 482 8.76 -3.28 -31.25
N TYR A 483 8.94 -2.61 -30.11
CA TYR A 483 9.51 -1.27 -30.01
C TYR A 483 10.94 -1.37 -29.50
N THR A 484 11.86 -0.72 -30.21
CA THR A 484 13.30 -0.64 -29.89
C THR A 484 13.68 0.82 -29.63
N PRO A 485 14.42 1.16 -28.56
CA PRO A 485 14.85 2.54 -28.31
C PRO A 485 15.50 3.19 -29.52
N LYS A 486 15.17 4.46 -29.79
CA LYS A 486 15.92 5.25 -30.78
C LYS A 486 17.33 5.51 -30.27
N GLY A 487 18.31 5.33 -31.17
CA GLY A 487 19.73 5.60 -30.91
C GLY A 487 20.08 7.08 -30.81
#